data_AF-A0A5P2CRX5-F1
#
_entry.id   AF-A0A5P2CRX5-F1
#
_cell.length_a   1.000
_cell.length_b   1.000
_cell.length_c   1.000
_cell.angle_alpha   90.00
_cell.angle_beta   90.00
_cell.angle_gamma   90.00
#
_symmetry.space_group_name_H-M   'P 1'
#
loop_
_entity.id
_entity.type
_entity.pdbx_description
1 polymer ?
#
loop_
_entity_poly.entity_id
_entity_poly.type
_entity_poly.pdbx_seq_one_letter_code
_entity_poly.pdbx_strand_id
1 'polypeptide(L)' 'MSVRARDEKLTIKEVLADLKVAPATFYRWRQLGKAPRSIKLPNGDIRIRKSEYERWLSEREDAA' A
#
# COMPACT_ATOMS: atom_id res chain seq x y z
N MET A 1 20.90 -15.43 -5.80
CA MET A 1 20.89 -13.97 -6.02
C MET A 1 19.51 -13.58 -6.50
N SER A 2 18.65 -13.06 -5.61
CA SER A 2 17.34 -12.56 -6.07
C SER A 2 17.53 -11.11 -6.47
N VAL A 3 17.28 -10.85 -7.76
CA VAL A 3 17.28 -9.55 -8.40
C VAL A 3 16.61 -8.56 -7.44
N ARG A 4 17.25 -7.42 -7.12
CA ARG A 4 16.50 -6.25 -6.66
C ARG A 4 15.68 -5.77 -7.86
N ALA A 5 14.65 -6.55 -8.21
CA ALA A 5 13.65 -6.19 -9.18
C ALA A 5 13.14 -4.84 -8.71
N ARG A 6 13.09 -3.87 -9.62
CA ARG A 6 12.63 -2.51 -9.34
C ARG A 6 11.37 -2.62 -8.49
N ASP A 7 11.49 -2.28 -7.22
CA ASP A 7 10.44 -2.48 -6.22
C ASP A 7 9.12 -1.94 -6.77
N GLU A 8 8.25 -2.88 -7.11
CA GLU A 8 7.11 -2.66 -7.98
C GLU A 8 6.11 -1.74 -7.27
N LYS A 9 5.54 -0.80 -8.01
CA LYS A 9 4.72 0.27 -7.44
C LYS A 9 3.25 0.02 -7.75
N LEU A 10 2.52 -0.46 -6.74
CA LEU A 10 1.09 -0.62 -6.79
C LEU A 10 0.39 0.75 -6.77
N THR A 11 -0.69 0.86 -7.54
CA THR A 11 -1.68 1.92 -7.45
C THR A 11 -2.62 1.67 -6.28
N ILE A 12 -3.34 2.71 -5.86
CA ILE A 12 -4.44 2.54 -4.91
C ILE A 12 -5.47 1.52 -5.45
N LYS A 13 -5.77 1.54 -6.76
CA LYS A 13 -6.75 0.61 -7.35
C LYS A 13 -6.32 -0.86 -7.18
N GLU A 14 -5.04 -1.17 -7.41
CA GLU A 14 -4.50 -2.52 -7.21
C GLU A 14 -4.59 -2.95 -5.75
N VAL A 15 -4.22 -2.07 -4.81
CA VAL A 15 -4.32 -2.35 -3.37
C VAL A 15 -5.77 -2.55 -2.92
N LEU A 16 -6.71 -1.77 -3.44
CA LEU A 16 -8.13 -1.92 -3.14
C LEU A 16 -8.71 -3.23 -3.69
N ALA A 17 -8.28 -3.62 -4.89
CA ALA A 17 -8.69 -4.88 -5.50
C ALA A 17 -8.18 -6.09 -4.71
N ASP A 18 -6.92 -6.02 -4.24
CA ASP A 18 -6.30 -7.07 -3.44
C ASP A 18 -6.95 -7.22 -2.06
N LEU A 19 -7.09 -6.11 -1.32
CA LEU A 19 -7.70 -6.08 0.01
C LEU A 19 -9.22 -6.29 0.00
N LYS A 20 -9.87 -6.14 -1.16
CA LYS A 20 -11.34 -6.16 -1.32
C LYS A 20 -12.05 -5.18 -0.38
N VAL A 21 -11.46 -4.00 -0.18
CA VAL A 21 -12.03 -2.93 0.66
C VAL A 21 -12.51 -1.76 -0.18
N ALA A 22 -13.51 -1.03 0.35
CA ALA A 22 -13.97 0.20 -0.28
C ALA A 22 -12.87 1.29 -0.28
N PRO A 23 -12.77 2.13 -1.33
CA PRO A 23 -11.83 3.24 -1.39
C PRO A 23 -11.91 4.15 -0.16
N ALA A 24 -13.12 4.45 0.32
CA ALA A 24 -13.36 5.29 1.48
C ALA A 24 -12.68 4.74 2.75
N THR A 25 -12.71 3.43 2.95
CA THR A 25 -12.05 2.75 4.07
C THR A 25 -10.54 2.94 4.00
N PHE A 26 -9.95 2.74 2.82
CA PHE A 26 -8.51 2.92 2.61
C PHE A 26 -8.07 4.37 2.80
N TYR A 27 -8.83 5.34 2.29
CA TYR A 27 -8.54 6.77 2.52
C TYR A 27 -8.67 7.15 3.99
N ARG A 28 -9.65 6.59 4.72
CA ARG A 28 -9.76 6.77 6.17
C ARG A 28 -8.53 6.21 6.89
N TRP A 29 -8.05 5.01 6.52
CA TRP A 29 -6.81 4.48 7.10
C TRP A 29 -5.62 5.38 6.82
N ARG A 30 -5.52 5.97 5.62
CA ARG A 30 -4.44 6.94 5.34
C ARG A 30 -4.52 8.18 6.23
N GLN A 31 -5.71 8.73 6.43
CA GLN A 31 -5.90 9.89 7.32
C GLN A 31 -5.53 9.56 8.77
N LEU A 32 -5.81 8.33 9.21
CA LEU A 32 -5.47 7.84 10.55
C LEU A 32 -4.01 7.38 10.69
N GLY A 33 -3.19 7.47 9.63
CA GLY A 33 -1.82 6.94 9.65
C GLY A 33 -1.73 5.41 9.72
N LYS A 34 -2.83 4.70 9.44
CA LYS A 34 -2.97 3.23 9.49
C LYS A 34 -2.83 2.56 8.13
N ALA A 35 -2.39 3.28 7.10
CA ALA A 35 -2.18 2.74 5.76
C ALA A 35 -0.68 2.56 5.45
N PRO A 36 -0.33 1.74 4.44
CA PRO A 36 1.07 1.58 4.03
C PRO A 36 1.66 2.90 3.54
N ARG A 37 3.00 3.00 3.59
CA ARG A 37 3.70 4.19 3.10
C ARG A 37 3.42 4.41 1.63
N SER A 38 2.98 5.62 1.32
CA SER A 38 2.51 5.98 -0.02
C SER A 38 3.30 7.15 -0.57
N ILE A 39 3.72 7.04 -1.84
CA ILE A 39 4.44 8.06 -2.58
C ILE A 39 3.42 8.85 -3.39
N LYS A 40 3.30 10.16 -3.10
CA LYS A 40 2.51 11.08 -3.92
C LYS A 40 3.36 11.54 -5.10
N LEU A 41 2.85 11.33 -6.32
CA LEU A 41 3.47 11.80 -7.55
C LEU A 41 3.05 13.25 -7.86
N PRO A 42 3.82 13.98 -8.69
CA PRO A 42 3.50 15.37 -9.07
C PRO A 42 2.14 15.51 -9.77
N ASN A 43 1.68 14.47 -10.45
CA ASN A 43 0.38 14.42 -11.11
C ASN A 43 -0.81 14.16 -10.15
N GLY A 44 -0.55 13.99 -8.85
CA GLY A 44 -1.56 13.70 -7.83
C GLY A 44 -1.82 12.22 -7.60
N ASP A 45 -1.30 11.33 -8.44
CA ASP A 45 -1.43 9.89 -8.23
C ASP A 45 -0.64 9.41 -7.02
N ILE A 46 -1.10 8.31 -6.44
CA ILE A 46 -0.47 7.69 -5.29
C ILE A 46 0.02 6.30 -5.68
N ARG A 47 1.31 6.06 -5.39
CA ARG A 47 1.97 4.79 -5.60
C ARG A 47 2.45 4.22 -4.27
N ILE A 48 2.22 2.94 -4.05
CA ILE A 48 2.65 2.21 -2.87
C ILE A 48 3.69 1.20 -3.34
N ARG A 49 4.81 1.12 -2.64
CA ARG A 49 5.83 0.09 -2.92
C ARG A 49 5.28 -1.26 -2.49
N LYS A 50 5.42 -2.28 -3.32
CA LYS A 50 4.94 -3.63 -3.01
C LYS A 50 5.57 -4.15 -1.71
N SER A 51 6.87 -3.93 -1.52
CA SER A 51 7.57 -4.27 -0.27
C SER A 51 7.00 -3.57 0.97
N GLU A 52 6.65 -2.28 0.87
CA GLU A 52 6.02 -1.55 1.98
C GLU A 52 4.59 -2.02 2.25
N TYR A 53 3.88 -2.43 1.21
CA TYR A 53 2.55 -3.03 1.35
C TYR A 53 2.60 -4.38 2.05
N GLU A 54 3.51 -5.27 1.63
CA GLU A 54 3.75 -6.58 2.25
C GLU A 54 4.20 -6.43 3.71
N ARG A 55 5.11 -5.49 3.99
CA ARG A 55 5.53 -5.18 5.36
C ARG A 55 4.34 -4.72 6.22
N TRP A 56 3.50 -3.85 5.68
CA TRP A 56 2.32 -3.35 6.40
C TRP A 56 1.28 -4.45 6.69
N LEU A 57 1.16 -5.45 5.81
CA LEU A 57 0.36 -6.65 6.03
C LEU A 57 0.96 -7.52 7.14
N SER A 58 2.26 -7.82 7.07
CA SER A 58 2.96 -8.62 8.08
C SER A 58 2.88 -7.99 9.48
N GLU A 59 3.04 -6.67 9.60
CA GLU A 59 2.86 -5.94 10.88
C GLU A 59 1.43 -6.06 11.46
N ARG A 60 0.43 -6.46 10.66
CA ARG A 60 -0.96 -6.68 11.08
C ARG A 60 -1.32 -8.14 11.30
N GLU A 61 -0.64 -9.06 10.62
CA GLU A 61 -0.80 -10.50 10.84
C GLU A 61 -0.32 -10.90 12.24
N ASP A 62 0.80 -10.34 12.71
CA ASP A 62 1.32 -10.59 14.07
C ASP A 62 0.55 -9.85 15.19
N ALA A 63 -0.33 -8.92 14.84
CA ALA A 63 -1.13 -8.16 15.80
C ALA A 63 -2.50 -8.80 16.11
N ALA A 64 -2.76 -10.01 15.59
CA ALA A 64 -4.02 -10.75 15.73
C ALA A 64 -3.95 -11.88 16.75
#